data_AF-A0A452GQJ1-F1
#
_entry.id   AF-A0A452GQJ1-F1
#
_cell.length_a   1.000
_cell.length_b   1.000
_cell.length_c   1.000
_cell.angle_alpha   90.00
_cell.angle_beta   90.00
_cell.angle_gamma   90.00
#
_symmetry.space_group_name_H-M   'P 1'
#
loop_
_entity.id
_entity.type
_entity.pdbx_description
1 polymer ?
#
loop_
_entity_poly.entity_id
_entity_poly.type
_entity_poly.pdbx_seq_one_letter_code
_entity_poly.pdbx_strand_id
1 'polypeptide(L)'
;VRHNPRVYRLRRNLQAKLQLWYTEISKRTQPPPKLPLGPSHKFADNYYCTRDGSRESYPPIIIMSNTKDNPSSRTVPYHIVAGLTQRRISPIPSIKPPLTAGILEGFASKY
;
A
#
# COMPACT_ATOMS: atom_id res chain seq x y z
N VAL A 1 -53.46 8.34 -19.60
CA VAL A 1 -52.42 8.28 -18.54
C VAL A 1 -51.16 8.96 -19.05
N ARG A 2 -50.72 10.07 -18.46
CA ARG A 2 -49.51 10.80 -18.92
C ARG A 2 -48.26 10.15 -18.33
N HIS A 3 -47.32 9.75 -19.19
CA HIS A 3 -46.04 9.16 -18.79
C HIS A 3 -45.06 10.26 -18.37
N ASN A 4 -44.26 10.03 -17.32
CA ASN A 4 -43.26 11.00 -16.84
C ASN A 4 -42.15 11.19 -17.90
N PRO A 5 -42.03 12.38 -18.52
CA PRO A 5 -41.13 12.59 -19.66
C PRO A 5 -39.65 12.50 -19.28
N ARG A 6 -39.29 12.70 -18.00
CA ARG A 6 -37.89 12.56 -17.54
C ARG A 6 -37.48 11.10 -17.47
N VAL A 7 -38.37 10.24 -16.97
CA VAL A 7 -38.12 8.79 -16.87
C VAL A 7 -38.08 8.16 -18.25
N TYR A 8 -38.99 8.57 -19.13
CA TYR A 8 -39.07 8.06 -20.50
C TYR A 8 -37.83 8.41 -21.34
N ARG A 9 -37.41 9.70 -21.36
CA ARG A 9 -36.26 10.14 -22.17
C ARG A 9 -34.93 9.58 -21.68
N LEU A 10 -34.77 9.43 -20.37
CA LEU A 10 -33.50 8.97 -19.77
C LEU A 10 -33.46 7.47 -19.53
N ARG A 11 -34.55 6.74 -19.81
CA ARG A 11 -34.73 5.29 -19.58
C ARG A 11 -34.30 4.84 -18.18
N ARG A 12 -34.35 5.74 -17.20
CA ARG A 12 -33.98 5.49 -15.81
C ARG A 12 -34.85 6.32 -14.87
N ASN A 13 -35.20 5.74 -13.73
CA ASN A 13 -35.97 6.45 -12.71
C ASN A 13 -35.06 7.39 -11.89
N LEU A 14 -34.99 8.66 -12.28
CA LEU A 14 -34.23 9.68 -11.56
C LEU A 14 -34.73 9.94 -10.13
N GLN A 15 -36.02 9.70 -9.89
CA GLN A 15 -36.64 9.98 -8.59
C GLN A 15 -36.11 9.06 -7.48
N ALA A 16 -35.62 7.87 -7.85
CA ALA A 16 -35.07 6.90 -6.91
C ALA A 16 -33.65 7.25 -6.43
N LYS A 17 -32.88 8.02 -7.21
CA LYS A 17 -31.51 8.44 -6.85
C LYS A 17 -31.23 9.81 -7.45
N LEU A 18 -31.64 10.84 -6.75
CA LEU A 18 -31.45 12.23 -7.15
C LEU A 18 -30.00 12.67 -6.92
N GLN A 19 -29.51 13.56 -7.77
CA GLN A 19 -28.19 14.17 -7.61
C GLN A 19 -28.19 15.24 -6.51
N LEU A 20 -29.33 15.91 -6.33
CA LEU A 20 -29.52 16.90 -5.28
C LEU A 20 -29.88 16.18 -3.99
N TRP A 21 -29.22 16.59 -2.92
CA TRP A 21 -29.47 16.06 -1.59
C TRP A 21 -30.49 16.92 -0.86
N TYR A 22 -31.51 16.27 -0.30
CA TYR A 22 -32.56 16.92 0.49
C TYR A 22 -32.37 16.61 1.97
N THR A 23 -33.29 15.85 2.56
CA THR A 23 -33.35 15.56 4.00
C THR A 23 -32.60 14.29 4.40
N GLU A 24 -32.08 13.53 3.43
CA GLU A 24 -31.42 12.24 3.65
C GLU A 24 -30.00 12.37 4.22
N ILE A 25 -29.41 13.57 4.18
CA ILE A 25 -28.09 13.82 4.76
C ILE A 25 -28.24 14.08 6.25
N SER A 26 -27.26 13.59 7.02
CA SER A 26 -27.04 14.00 8.40
C SER A 26 -27.09 15.53 8.58
N LYS A 27 -27.60 15.97 9.73
CA LYS A 27 -27.66 17.39 10.08
C LYS A 27 -26.28 18.07 10.01
N ARG A 28 -26.27 19.39 9.79
CA ARG A 28 -25.03 20.19 9.81
C ARG A 28 -24.41 20.28 11.21
N THR A 29 -25.25 20.33 12.25
CA THR A 29 -24.81 20.32 13.64
C THR A 29 -24.79 18.88 14.15
N GLN A 30 -23.60 18.43 14.57
CA GLN A 30 -23.39 17.11 15.16
C GLN A 30 -23.17 17.24 16.66
N PRO A 31 -23.64 16.27 17.47
CA PRO A 31 -23.35 16.24 18.89
C PRO A 31 -21.84 16.07 19.14
N PRO A 32 -21.32 16.54 20.29
CA PRO A 32 -19.90 16.39 20.61
C PRO A 32 -19.53 14.90 20.69
N PRO A 33 -18.50 14.43 19.94
CA PRO A 33 -18.10 13.03 19.95
C PRO A 33 -17.26 12.69 21.18
N LYS A 34 -17.37 11.44 21.66
CA LYS A 34 -16.45 10.82 22.62
C LYS A 34 -15.54 9.86 21.87
N LEU A 35 -14.37 10.32 21.48
CA LEU A 35 -13.41 9.52 20.70
C LEU A 35 -12.68 8.51 21.60
N PRO A 36 -12.41 7.29 21.11
CA PRO A 36 -11.59 6.34 21.83
C PRO A 36 -10.14 6.83 21.91
N LEU A 37 -9.44 6.40 22.95
CA LEU A 37 -8.04 6.72 23.17
C LEU A 37 -7.14 5.82 22.32
N GLY A 38 -5.93 6.30 22.01
CA GLY A 38 -4.94 5.55 21.26
C GLY A 38 -4.29 4.41 22.07
N PRO A 39 -3.53 3.52 21.40
CA PRO A 39 -2.96 2.31 22.02
C PRO A 39 -1.92 2.59 23.12
N SER A 40 -1.35 3.80 23.13
CA SER A 40 -0.41 4.26 24.16
C SER A 40 -1.10 4.90 25.37
N HIS A 41 -2.42 4.85 25.50
CA HIS A 41 -3.11 5.27 26.73
C HIS A 41 -3.22 4.08 27.71
N LYS A 42 -2.07 3.59 28.15
CA LYS A 42 -1.95 2.47 29.11
C LYS A 42 -1.36 2.98 30.41
N PHE A 43 -1.88 2.47 31.53
CA PHE A 43 -1.44 2.83 32.87
C PHE A 43 -0.06 2.28 33.24
N ALA A 44 0.22 1.03 32.83
CA ALA A 44 1.49 0.34 33.06
C ALA A 44 2.09 -0.18 31.74
N ASP A 45 3.37 -0.57 31.77
CA ASP A 45 4.10 -1.18 30.65
C ASP A 45 4.08 -0.36 29.35
N ASN A 46 4.25 0.96 29.50
CA ASN A 46 4.05 1.91 28.42
C ASN A 46 5.17 2.97 28.34
N TYR A 47 6.39 2.52 28.59
CA TYR A 47 7.57 3.38 28.52
C TYR A 47 7.75 3.95 27.11
N TYR A 48 8.08 5.24 27.02
CA TYR A 48 8.28 5.89 25.72
C TYR A 48 9.46 5.26 24.95
N CYS A 49 10.52 4.87 25.68
CA CYS A 49 11.73 4.30 25.10
C CYS A 49 11.51 2.98 24.34
N THR A 50 10.49 2.19 24.67
CA THR A 50 10.20 0.92 23.99
C THR A 50 9.33 1.07 22.74
N ARG A 51 8.76 2.26 22.51
CA ARG A 51 7.87 2.57 21.37
C ARG A 51 8.49 3.55 20.38
N ASP A 52 9.62 4.15 20.74
CA ASP A 52 10.17 5.28 20.02
C ASP A 52 10.94 4.84 18.77
N GLY A 53 10.20 4.59 17.69
CA GLY A 53 10.77 4.28 16.38
C GLY A 53 11.67 5.39 15.82
N SER A 54 11.54 6.64 16.29
CA SER A 54 12.45 7.71 15.88
C SER A 54 13.89 7.46 16.35
N ARG A 55 14.08 6.72 17.46
CA ARG A 55 15.40 6.30 17.96
C ARG A 55 15.88 4.96 17.40
N GLU A 56 15.00 4.21 16.74
CA GLU A 56 15.35 3.00 15.99
C GLU A 56 15.94 3.31 14.61
N SER A 57 15.80 4.56 14.15
CA SER A 57 16.42 5.03 12.91
C SER A 57 17.94 5.13 13.07
N TYR A 58 18.66 4.23 12.42
CA TYR A 58 20.11 4.29 12.32
C TYR A 58 20.56 5.11 11.10
N PRO A 59 21.76 5.72 11.14
CA PRO A 59 22.37 6.25 9.93
C PRO A 59 22.51 5.13 8.88
N PRO A 60 22.48 5.47 7.58
CA PRO A 60 22.57 4.47 6.52
C PRO A 60 23.89 3.69 6.62
N ILE A 61 23.83 2.41 6.27
CA ILE A 61 25.01 1.56 6.15
C ILE A 61 25.72 1.92 4.84
N ILE A 62 27.00 2.28 4.93
CA ILE A 62 27.83 2.62 3.77
C ILE A 62 28.44 1.33 3.22
N ILE A 63 28.08 0.95 1.98
CA ILE A 63 28.58 -0.26 1.32
C ILE A 63 29.92 0.01 0.61
N MET A 64 30.10 1.21 0.05
CA MET A 64 31.32 1.65 -0.65
C MET A 64 31.52 3.16 -0.40
N SER A 65 32.71 3.58 0.02
CA SER A 65 33.12 4.99 0.09
C SER A 65 34.51 5.20 -0.53
N ASN A 66 34.71 6.35 -1.15
CA ASN A 66 35.99 6.78 -1.74
C ASN A 66 36.81 7.68 -0.78
N THR A 67 36.24 8.07 0.35
CA THR A 67 36.89 8.91 1.37
C THR A 67 36.95 8.16 2.70
N LYS A 68 38.08 8.29 3.41
CA LYS A 68 38.34 7.58 4.66
C LYS A 68 37.52 8.18 5.81
N ASP A 69 36.61 7.35 6.32
CA ASP A 69 35.97 7.32 7.63
C ASP A 69 35.40 8.62 8.22
N ASN A 70 34.06 8.68 8.26
CA ASN A 70 33.33 9.52 9.19
C ASN A 70 32.80 8.62 10.32
N PRO A 71 33.19 8.83 11.60
CA PRO A 71 32.96 7.88 12.71
C PRO A 71 31.49 7.66 13.10
N SER A 72 30.55 8.36 12.44
CA SER A 72 29.11 8.22 12.68
C SER A 72 28.46 7.06 11.91
N SER A 73 29.13 6.52 10.89
CA SER A 73 28.59 5.44 10.05
C SER A 73 29.01 4.04 10.52
N ARG A 74 28.05 3.11 10.60
CA ARG A 74 28.35 1.68 10.81
C ARG A 74 28.86 1.08 9.50
N THR A 75 30.17 0.92 9.38
CA THR A 75 30.81 0.21 8.25
C THR A 75 30.75 -1.30 8.50
N VAL A 76 30.23 -2.06 7.54
CA VAL A 76 30.25 -3.54 7.61
C VAL A 76 31.62 -4.05 7.11
N PRO A 77 32.36 -4.86 7.88
CA PRO A 77 33.63 -5.42 7.42
C PRO A 77 33.35 -6.50 6.37
N TYR A 78 33.74 -6.25 5.11
CA TYR A 78 33.78 -7.28 4.08
C TYR A 78 35.17 -7.92 4.03
N HIS A 79 35.22 -9.25 3.96
CA HIS A 79 36.43 -10.01 3.68
C HIS A 79 36.46 -10.29 2.16
N ILE A 80 37.56 -9.96 1.49
CA ILE A 80 37.73 -10.23 0.07
C ILE A 80 38.14 -11.69 -0.10
N VAL A 81 37.20 -12.57 -0.44
CA VAL A 81 37.54 -13.91 -0.95
C VAL A 81 37.90 -13.75 -2.43
N ALA A 82 39.20 -13.75 -2.74
CA ALA A 82 39.67 -13.70 -4.11
C ALA A 82 39.31 -15.00 -4.86
N GLY A 83 38.56 -14.90 -5.97
CA GLY A 83 38.49 -15.97 -6.97
C GLY A 83 37.14 -16.65 -7.26
N LEU A 84 35.98 -16.03 -6.97
CA LEU A 84 34.68 -16.58 -7.39
C LEU A 84 34.00 -15.69 -8.44
N THR A 85 33.51 -16.29 -9.53
CA THR A 85 32.73 -15.62 -10.57
C THR A 85 31.45 -15.02 -9.98
N GLN A 86 31.34 -13.69 -9.94
CA GLN A 86 30.19 -12.99 -9.35
C GLN A 86 28.89 -13.31 -10.12
N ARG A 87 27.89 -13.87 -9.45
CA ARG A 87 26.55 -14.08 -10.04
C ARG A 87 25.81 -12.74 -10.08
N ARG A 88 25.06 -12.45 -11.16
CA ARG A 88 24.14 -11.30 -11.18
C ARG A 88 23.01 -11.52 -10.17
N ILE A 89 22.79 -10.54 -9.30
CA ILE A 89 21.74 -10.53 -8.29
C ILE A 89 20.68 -9.50 -8.71
N SER A 90 19.40 -9.87 -8.71
CA SER A 90 18.29 -8.93 -8.88
C SER A 90 17.82 -8.41 -7.51
N PRO A 91 17.43 -7.13 -7.38
CA PRO A 91 17.01 -6.56 -6.09
C PRO A 91 15.69 -7.15 -5.57
N ILE A 92 14.86 -7.68 -6.47
CA ILE A 92 13.55 -8.27 -6.17
C ILE A 92 13.50 -9.66 -6.84
N PRO A 93 12.91 -10.69 -6.20
CA PRO A 93 12.66 -11.96 -6.85
C PRO A 93 11.61 -11.81 -7.97
N SER A 94 11.84 -12.45 -9.12
CA SER A 94 10.87 -12.42 -10.22
C SER A 94 9.55 -13.09 -9.82
N ILE A 95 8.46 -12.33 -9.87
CA ILE A 95 7.11 -12.86 -9.70
C ILE A 95 6.80 -13.67 -10.96
N LYS A 96 6.78 -15.01 -10.86
CA LYS A 96 6.36 -15.86 -11.97
C LYS A 96 4.87 -15.60 -12.24
N PRO A 97 4.45 -15.27 -13.48
CA PRO A 97 3.04 -15.20 -13.79
C PRO A 97 2.37 -16.57 -13.55
N PRO A 98 1.10 -16.63 -13.14
CA PRO A 98 0.39 -17.89 -12.98
C PRO A 98 0.41 -18.62 -14.33
N LEU A 99 0.74 -19.92 -14.29
CA LEU A 99 0.69 -20.78 -15.46
C LEU A 99 -0.76 -20.78 -15.96
N THR A 100 -1.04 -20.07 -17.06
CA THR A 100 -2.29 -20.24 -17.79
C THR A 100 -2.30 -21.68 -18.28
N ALA A 101 -3.17 -22.49 -17.68
CA ALA A 101 -3.43 -23.86 -18.08
C ALA A 101 -3.67 -23.90 -19.60
N GLY A 102 -3.03 -24.86 -20.26
CA GLY A 102 -3.00 -25.00 -21.70
C GLY A 102 -4.38 -24.97 -22.37
N ILE A 103 -4.65 -23.87 -23.06
CA ILE A 103 -5.68 -23.73 -24.09
C ILE A 103 -4.97 -22.85 -25.12
N LEU A 104 -4.27 -23.40 -26.12
CA LEU A 104 -4.77 -23.60 -27.48
C LEU A 104 -3.70 -24.33 -28.32
N GLU A 105 -3.49 -25.62 -28.09
CA GLU A 105 -2.80 -26.51 -29.05
C GLU A 105 -3.85 -27.52 -29.50
N GLY A 106 -4.57 -27.23 -30.60
CA GLY A 106 -5.59 -28.17 -31.09
C GLY A 106 -6.71 -27.66 -32.01
N PHE A 107 -6.65 -26.42 -32.52
CA PHE A 107 -7.64 -25.93 -33.51
C PHE A 107 -7.02 -25.51 -34.83
N ALA A 108 -6.16 -26.35 -35.40
CA ALA A 108 -5.73 -26.24 -36.79
C ALA A 108 -5.61 -27.62 -37.45
N SER A 109 -6.75 -28.28 -37.65
CA SER A 109 -6.88 -29.26 -38.73
C SER A 109 -8.34 -29.39 -39.14
N LYS A 110 -8.61 -28.83 -40.32
CA LYS A 110 -9.77 -28.96 -41.23
C LYS A 110 -10.15 -27.57 -41.70
N TYR A 111 -9.49 -27.10 -42.76
CA TYR A 111 -10.05 -26.69 -44.04
C TYR A 111 -8.89 -26.58 -45.03
#